data_AF-B2TR34-F1
#
_entry.id   AF-B2TR34-F1
#
_cell.length_a   1.000
_cell.length_b   1.000
_cell.length_c   1.000
_cell.angle_alpha   90.00
_cell.angle_beta   90.00
_cell.angle_gamma   90.00
#
_symmetry.space_group_name_H-M   'P 1'
#
loop_
_entity.id
_entity.type
_entity.pdbx_description
1 polymer ?
#
loop_
_entity_poly.entity_id
_entity_poly.type
_entity_poly.pdbx_seq_one_letter_code
_entity_poly.pdbx_strand_id
1 'polypeptide(L)'
;MYSLLPLQLFNLRKDLEYARRSNNIDKINDLSHEAKEIALKIANESKNLFDDNKMIGEDFHKMLLAIQNLIEYLNRNYFNDDRLEEEVSTMTKTLYDPEVEKRGIEKGIEKGIEKKAIEDAIGFLRLGVSEEIVSKGTGLPIEKVRELKNKINN
;
A
#
# COMPACT_ATOMS: atom_id res chain seq x y z
N MET A 1 10.47 -3.90 -0.98
CA MET A 1 11.55 -3.32 -0.14
C MET A 1 11.00 -2.44 0.99
N TYR A 2 9.81 -1.83 0.87
CA TYR A 2 9.18 -1.01 1.93
C TYR A 2 8.67 -1.77 3.17
N SER A 3 8.59 -3.10 3.08
CA SER A 3 8.08 -4.03 4.09
C SER A 3 8.78 -3.96 5.47
N LEU A 4 9.90 -3.24 5.58
CA LEU A 4 10.70 -3.12 6.79
C LEU A 4 10.52 -1.79 7.53
N LEU A 5 9.85 -0.77 6.96
CA LEU A 5 9.68 0.51 7.66
C LEU A 5 8.96 0.36 9.02
N PRO A 6 7.90 -0.47 9.15
CA PRO A 6 7.23 -0.68 10.43
C PRO A 6 8.16 -1.30 11.49
N LEU A 7 9.25 -2.00 11.09
CA LEU A 7 10.20 -2.56 12.05
C LEU A 7 10.97 -1.50 12.85
N GLN A 8 10.95 -0.24 12.43
CA GLN A 8 11.50 0.85 13.24
C GLN A 8 10.81 0.94 14.62
N LEU A 9 9.51 0.64 14.71
CA LEU A 9 8.78 0.54 15.99
C LEU A 9 9.33 -0.59 16.86
N PHE A 10 9.77 -1.69 16.25
CA PHE A 10 10.31 -2.83 16.97
C PHE A 10 11.64 -2.52 17.67
N ASN A 11 12.38 -1.50 17.21
CA ASN A 11 13.64 -1.09 17.85
C ASN A 11 13.41 -0.56 19.28
N LEU A 12 12.24 0.00 19.58
CA LEU A 12 11.89 0.49 20.92
C LEU A 12 11.80 -0.63 21.96
N ARG A 13 11.62 -1.89 21.52
CA ARG A 13 11.41 -3.04 22.41
C ARG A 13 12.51 -3.21 23.45
N LYS A 14 13.78 -3.02 23.06
CA LYS A 14 14.92 -3.21 23.97
C LYS A 14 14.86 -2.21 25.13
N ASP A 15 14.61 -0.95 24.81
CA ASP A 15 14.58 0.14 25.79
C ASP A 15 13.31 0.05 26.67
N LEU A 16 12.21 -0.40 26.08
CA LEU A 16 10.98 -0.71 26.82
C LEU A 16 11.15 -1.85 27.83
N GLU A 17 11.83 -2.93 27.46
CA GLU A 17 12.12 -4.01 28.41
C GLU A 17 12.99 -3.53 29.57
N TYR A 18 13.97 -2.66 29.29
CA TYR A 18 14.81 -2.08 30.32
C TYR A 18 14.02 -1.18 31.26
N ALA A 19 13.19 -0.28 30.71
CA ALA A 19 12.35 0.63 31.48
C ALA A 19 11.32 -0.14 32.33
N ARG A 20 10.71 -1.18 31.76
CA ARG A 20 9.76 -2.06 32.47
C ARG A 20 10.42 -2.80 33.63
N ARG A 21 11.60 -3.41 33.42
CA ARG A 21 12.34 -4.12 34.49
C ARG A 21 12.76 -3.20 35.64
N SER A 22 13.01 -1.93 35.35
CA SER A 22 13.37 -0.92 36.34
C SER A 22 12.17 -0.15 36.90
N ASN A 23 10.94 -0.49 36.50
CA ASN A 23 9.70 0.24 36.83
C ASN A 23 9.79 1.76 36.55
N ASN A 24 10.53 2.15 35.51
CA ASN A 24 10.68 3.54 35.12
C ASN A 24 9.51 3.99 34.25
N ILE A 25 8.43 4.43 34.91
CA ILE A 25 7.18 4.85 34.26
C ILE A 25 7.39 6.06 33.34
N ASP A 26 8.17 7.04 33.77
CA ASP A 26 8.44 8.24 32.96
C ASP A 26 9.09 7.86 31.64
N LYS A 27 10.07 6.94 31.67
CA LYS A 27 10.72 6.45 30.45
C LYS A 27 9.76 5.67 29.55
N ILE A 28 8.82 4.92 30.11
CA ILE A 28 7.79 4.21 29.33
C ILE A 28 6.87 5.23 28.62
N ASN A 29 6.48 6.30 29.30
CA ASN A 29 5.65 7.37 28.73
C ASN A 29 6.39 8.13 27.62
N ASP A 30 7.68 8.43 27.81
CA ASP A 30 8.52 9.04 26.76
C ASP A 30 8.60 8.14 25.52
N LEU A 31 8.81 6.84 25.72
CA LEU A 31 8.87 5.87 24.63
C LEU A 31 7.51 5.67 23.95
N SER A 32 6.39 5.85 24.67
CA SER A 32 5.04 5.85 24.09
C SER A 32 4.87 7.01 23.10
N HIS A 33 5.30 8.21 23.50
CA HIS A 33 5.30 9.38 22.61
C HIS A 33 6.22 9.18 21.40
N GLU A 34 7.41 8.61 21.62
CA GLU A 34 8.34 8.29 20.53
C GLU A 34 7.72 7.28 19.54
N ALA A 35 7.05 6.23 20.03
CA ALA A 35 6.36 5.26 19.20
C ALA A 35 5.29 5.91 18.31
N LYS A 36 4.52 6.85 18.85
CA LYS A 36 3.53 7.62 18.10
C LYS A 36 4.17 8.43 16.98
N GLU A 37 5.25 9.16 17.27
CA GLU A 37 5.95 9.98 16.27
C GLU A 37 6.54 9.11 15.14
N ILE A 38 7.10 7.95 15.49
CA ILE A 38 7.60 6.97 14.51
C ILE A 38 6.44 6.46 13.64
N ALA A 39 5.31 6.07 14.26
CA ALA A 39 4.12 5.60 13.53
C ALA A 39 3.60 6.67 12.55
N LEU A 40 3.50 7.93 13.00
CA LEU A 40 3.07 9.06 12.18
C LEU A 40 4.01 9.30 11.00
N LYS A 41 5.31 9.27 11.25
CA LYS A 41 6.32 9.42 10.20
C LYS A 41 6.20 8.33 9.13
N ILE A 42 6.14 7.06 9.53
CA ILE A 42 6.05 5.94 8.58
C ILE A 42 4.74 6.01 7.79
N ALA A 43 3.63 6.34 8.44
CA ALA A 43 2.32 6.45 7.79
C ALA A 43 2.31 7.55 6.73
N ASN A 44 2.88 8.72 7.03
CA ASN A 44 3.01 9.82 6.08
C ASN A 44 3.98 9.53 4.93
N GLU A 45 5.13 8.92 5.21
CA GLU A 45 6.07 8.47 4.17
C GLU A 45 5.40 7.46 3.22
N SER A 46 4.66 6.52 3.80
CA SER A 46 3.87 5.53 3.06
C SER A 46 2.81 6.21 2.19
N LYS A 47 2.10 7.20 2.73
CA LYS A 47 1.13 7.99 1.95
C LYS A 47 1.80 8.73 0.80
N ASN A 48 2.94 9.37 1.01
CA ASN A 48 3.67 10.08 -0.05
C ASN A 48 4.10 9.12 -1.17
N LEU A 49 4.60 7.93 -0.82
CA LEU A 49 4.95 6.90 -1.81
C LEU A 49 3.74 6.42 -2.60
N PHE A 50 2.59 6.30 -1.95
CA PHE A 50 1.33 5.95 -2.59
C PHE A 50 0.86 7.05 -3.55
N ASP A 51 0.84 8.31 -3.09
CA ASP A 51 0.43 9.49 -3.89
C ASP A 51 1.33 9.67 -5.13
N ASP A 52 2.64 9.39 -4.99
CA ASP A 52 3.62 9.40 -6.08
C ASP A 52 3.49 8.22 -7.07
N ASN A 53 2.52 7.32 -6.88
CA ASN A 53 2.37 6.05 -7.60
C ASN A 53 3.61 5.11 -7.50
N LYS A 54 4.46 5.31 -6.49
CA LYS A 54 5.63 4.45 -6.18
C LYS A 54 5.26 3.24 -5.32
N MET A 55 4.05 3.23 -4.75
CA MET A 55 3.47 2.14 -3.99
C MET A 55 2.01 1.92 -4.39
N ILE A 56 1.58 0.67 -4.49
CA ILE A 56 0.19 0.33 -4.81
C ILE A 56 -0.69 0.41 -3.55
N GLY A 57 -2.00 0.61 -3.73
CA GLY A 57 -2.94 0.78 -2.62
C GLY A 57 -2.98 -0.40 -1.65
N GLU A 58 -2.84 -1.64 -2.16
CA GLU A 58 -2.78 -2.83 -1.32
C GLU A 58 -1.55 -2.83 -0.39
N ASP A 59 -0.38 -2.46 -0.93
CA ASP A 59 0.85 -2.35 -0.14
C ASP A 59 0.76 -1.20 0.87
N PHE A 60 0.16 -0.07 0.48
CA PHE A 60 -0.10 1.04 1.41
C PHE A 60 -0.98 0.59 2.58
N HIS A 61 -2.07 -0.12 2.29
CA HIS A 61 -2.97 -0.65 3.31
C HIS A 61 -2.25 -1.61 4.26
N LYS A 62 -1.44 -2.54 3.72
CA LYS A 62 -0.62 -3.46 4.53
C LYS A 62 0.36 -2.72 5.45
N MET A 63 0.91 -1.60 5.01
CA MET A 63 1.81 -0.76 5.83
C MET A 63 1.08 -0.12 7.00
N LEU A 64 -0.12 0.44 6.77
CA LEU A 64 -0.94 1.02 7.83
C LEU A 64 -1.38 -0.04 8.85
N LEU A 65 -1.78 -1.23 8.37
CA LEU A 65 -2.10 -2.37 9.25
C LEU A 65 -0.89 -2.81 10.07
N ALA A 66 0.30 -2.86 9.47
CA ALA A 66 1.52 -3.23 10.18
C ALA A 66 1.86 -2.24 11.30
N ILE A 67 1.72 -0.93 11.04
CA ILE A 67 1.88 0.11 12.08
C ILE A 67 0.89 -0.13 13.22
N GLN A 68 -0.39 -0.36 12.89
CA GLN A 68 -1.44 -0.54 13.88
C GLN A 68 -1.20 -1.77 14.76
N ASN A 69 -0.89 -2.92 14.17
CA ASN A 69 -0.58 -4.15 14.89
C ASN A 69 0.65 -4.01 15.81
N LEU A 70 1.68 -3.28 15.35
CA LEU A 70 2.89 -3.08 16.15
C LEU A 70 2.65 -2.14 17.32
N ILE A 71 1.89 -1.06 17.12
CA ILE A 71 1.49 -0.17 18.21
C ILE A 71 0.63 -0.91 19.22
N GLU A 72 -0.36 -1.69 18.77
CA GLU A 72 -1.19 -2.51 19.66
C GLU A 72 -0.35 -3.51 20.46
N TYR A 73 0.61 -4.18 19.82
CA TYR A 73 1.55 -5.06 20.50
C TYR A 73 2.34 -4.31 21.58
N LEU A 74 2.97 -3.17 21.25
CA LEU A 74 3.77 -2.42 22.20
C LEU A 74 2.90 -1.87 23.35
N ASN A 75 1.68 -1.44 23.04
CA ASN A 75 0.73 -0.93 24.01
C ASN A 75 0.34 -1.99 25.04
N ARG A 76 -0.10 -3.17 24.56
CA ARG A 76 -0.50 -4.29 25.42
C ARG A 76 0.63 -4.83 26.30
N ASN A 77 1.89 -4.76 25.82
CA ASN A 77 3.02 -5.38 26.51
C ASN A 77 3.83 -4.40 27.38
N TYR A 78 3.78 -3.09 27.10
CA TYR A 78 4.66 -2.11 27.75
C TYR A 78 3.95 -0.84 28.20
N PHE A 79 3.21 -0.16 27.31
CA PHE A 79 2.72 1.20 27.58
C PHE A 79 1.45 1.21 28.45
N ASN A 80 0.50 0.32 28.16
CA ASN A 80 -0.83 0.31 28.77
C ASN A 80 -1.53 1.69 28.70
N ASP A 81 -1.45 2.31 27.52
CA ASP A 81 -1.98 3.63 27.18
C ASP A 81 -3.12 3.49 26.14
N ASP A 82 -4.36 3.55 26.62
CA ASP A 82 -5.55 3.41 25.77
C ASP A 82 -5.65 4.53 24.70
N ARG A 83 -5.07 5.71 24.96
CA ARG A 83 -5.15 6.85 24.05
C ARG A 83 -4.24 6.65 22.83
N LEU A 84 -3.07 6.03 23.02
CA LEU A 84 -2.12 5.78 21.94
C LEU A 84 -2.76 4.95 20.81
N GLU A 85 -3.49 3.90 21.18
CA GLU A 85 -4.12 3.01 20.21
C GLU A 85 -5.25 3.72 19.43
N GLU A 86 -6.08 4.51 20.12
CA GLU A 86 -7.15 5.30 19.51
C GLU A 86 -6.59 6.36 18.55
N GLU A 87 -5.54 7.07 18.95
CA GLU A 87 -4.90 8.11 18.14
C GLU A 87 -4.27 7.53 16.87
N VAL A 88 -3.55 6.41 16.98
CA VAL A 88 -2.96 5.73 15.81
C VAL A 88 -4.05 5.15 14.91
N SER A 89 -5.10 4.55 15.46
CA SER A 89 -6.25 4.04 14.70
C SER A 89 -6.98 5.14 13.93
N THR A 90 -7.11 6.32 14.54
CA THR A 90 -7.74 7.49 13.92
C THR A 90 -6.86 8.04 12.78
N MET A 91 -5.55 8.12 13.03
CA MET A 91 -4.57 8.53 12.03
C MET A 91 -4.55 7.59 10.82
N THR A 92 -4.50 6.26 11.01
CA THR A 92 -4.46 5.31 9.89
C THR A 92 -5.74 5.36 9.05
N LYS A 93 -6.91 5.49 9.70
CA LYS A 93 -8.20 5.64 9.00
C LYS A 93 -8.28 6.92 8.18
N THR A 94 -7.86 8.06 8.73
CA THR A 94 -7.89 9.35 8.02
C THR A 94 -6.91 9.40 6.85
N LEU A 95 -5.76 8.72 6.95
CA LEU A 95 -4.79 8.65 5.85
C LEU A 95 -5.24 7.74 4.70
N TYR A 96 -6.12 6.77 4.97
CA TYR A 96 -6.57 5.79 3.97
C TYR A 96 -7.85 6.19 3.22
N ASP A 97 -8.62 7.18 3.70
CA ASP A 97 -9.83 7.81 3.11
C ASP A 97 -10.56 7.05 1.97
N PRO A 98 -11.85 6.65 2.08
CA PRO A 98 -12.60 5.87 1.08
C PRO A 98 -12.55 6.35 -0.38
N GLU A 99 -12.24 7.62 -0.66
CA GLU A 99 -11.96 8.08 -2.04
C GLU A 99 -10.69 7.45 -2.65
N VAL A 100 -9.73 7.02 -1.84
CA VAL A 100 -8.54 6.27 -2.25
C VAL A 100 -8.92 4.86 -2.70
N GLU A 101 -9.79 4.18 -1.95
CA GLU A 101 -10.34 2.88 -2.35
C GLU A 101 -11.11 3.00 -3.67
N LYS A 102 -11.94 4.03 -3.80
CA LYS A 102 -12.68 4.32 -5.04
C LYS A 102 -11.76 4.56 -6.23
N ARG A 103 -10.70 5.36 -6.07
CA ARG A 103 -9.66 5.54 -7.11
C ARG A 103 -8.90 4.25 -7.42
N GLY A 104 -8.68 3.39 -6.42
CA GLY A 104 -8.10 2.07 -6.59
C GLY A 104 -8.99 1.15 -7.43
N ILE A 105 -10.29 1.16 -7.18
CA ILE A 105 -11.30 0.41 -7.96
C ILE A 105 -11.35 0.95 -9.39
N GLU A 106 -11.42 2.27 -9.59
CA GLU A 106 -11.43 2.88 -10.93
C GLU A 106 -10.18 2.50 -11.74
N LYS A 107 -8.97 2.64 -11.16
CA LYS A 107 -7.72 2.20 -11.81
C LYS A 107 -7.71 0.69 -12.07
N GLY A 108 -8.29 -0.12 -11.18
CA GLY A 108 -8.41 -1.56 -11.34
C GLY A 108 -9.32 -1.94 -12.53
N ILE A 109 -10.46 -1.26 -12.66
CA ILE A 109 -11.39 -1.42 -13.79
C ILE A 109 -10.72 -1.01 -15.09
N GLU A 110 -10.04 0.14 -15.13
CA GLU A 110 -9.33 0.63 -16.32
C GLU A 110 -8.27 -0.38 -16.79
N LYS A 111 -7.43 -0.87 -15.89
CA LYS A 111 -6.44 -1.92 -16.19
C LYS A 111 -7.08 -3.23 -16.64
N GLY A 112 -8.22 -3.60 -16.06
CA GLY A 112 -8.98 -4.78 -16.45
C GLY A 112 -9.54 -4.67 -17.87
N ILE A 113 -10.08 -3.50 -18.23
CA ILE A 113 -10.57 -3.20 -19.58
C ILE A 113 -9.40 -3.23 -20.58
N GLU A 114 -8.28 -2.58 -20.27
CA GLU A 114 -7.10 -2.57 -21.15
C GLU A 114 -6.55 -3.99 -21.37
N LYS A 115 -6.41 -4.78 -20.30
CA LYS A 115 -5.95 -6.17 -20.39
C LYS A 115 -6.87 -7.02 -21.25
N LYS A 116 -8.19 -6.89 -21.05
CA LYS A 116 -9.17 -7.60 -21.87
C LYS A 116 -9.10 -7.18 -23.34
N ALA A 117 -8.96 -5.88 -23.62
CA ALA A 117 -8.80 -5.39 -24.99
C ALA A 117 -7.54 -5.99 -25.67
N ILE A 118 -6.44 -6.15 -24.92
CA ILE A 118 -5.23 -6.82 -25.41
C ILE A 118 -5.47 -8.32 -25.67
N GLU A 119 -6.12 -9.02 -24.75
CA GLU A 119 -6.46 -10.45 -24.90
C GLU A 119 -7.37 -10.69 -26.12
N ASP A 120 -8.40 -9.86 -26.28
CA ASP A 120 -9.32 -9.89 -27.41
C ASP A 120 -8.56 -9.57 -28.71
N ALA A 121 -7.67 -8.57 -28.71
CA ALA A 121 -6.85 -8.23 -29.87
C ALA A 121 -5.96 -9.40 -30.31
N ILE A 122 -5.29 -10.08 -29.36
CA ILE A 122 -4.48 -11.27 -29.64
C ILE A 122 -5.36 -12.39 -30.22
N GLY A 123 -6.57 -12.60 -29.65
CA GLY A 123 -7.53 -13.56 -30.15
C GLY A 123 -7.93 -13.29 -31.60
N PHE A 124 -8.31 -12.06 -31.92
CA PHE A 124 -8.68 -11.66 -33.28
C PHE A 124 -7.52 -11.76 -34.27
N LEU A 125 -6.31 -11.33 -33.87
CA LEU A 125 -5.12 -11.45 -34.71
C LEU A 125 -4.81 -12.92 -35.04
N ARG A 126 -4.95 -13.83 -34.06
CA ARG A 126 -4.79 -15.29 -34.28
C ARG A 126 -5.85 -15.88 -35.21
N LEU A 127 -7.03 -15.29 -35.25
CA LEU A 127 -8.11 -15.64 -36.19
C LEU A 127 -7.91 -15.02 -37.59
N GLY A 128 -6.83 -14.27 -37.81
CA GLY A 128 -6.50 -13.66 -39.10
C GLY A 128 -7.24 -12.35 -39.39
N VAL A 129 -7.85 -11.73 -38.37
CA VAL A 129 -8.50 -10.42 -38.52
C VAL A 129 -7.45 -9.34 -38.76
N SER A 130 -7.75 -8.38 -39.66
CA SER A 130 -6.79 -7.30 -39.99
C SER A 130 -6.57 -6.36 -38.82
N GLU A 131 -5.37 -5.78 -38.75
CA GLU A 131 -4.94 -4.88 -37.67
C GLU A 131 -5.88 -3.68 -37.54
N GLU A 132 -6.36 -3.14 -38.66
CA GLU A 132 -7.30 -2.00 -38.68
C GLU A 132 -8.65 -2.36 -38.06
N ILE A 133 -9.14 -3.59 -38.29
CA ILE A 133 -10.40 -4.06 -37.71
C ILE A 133 -10.20 -4.37 -36.22
N VAL A 134 -9.08 -4.99 -35.85
CA VAL A 134 -8.76 -5.27 -34.45
C VAL A 134 -8.62 -3.98 -33.64
N SER A 135 -7.91 -2.97 -34.16
CA SER A 135 -7.77 -1.66 -33.52
C SER A 135 -9.14 -1.01 -33.29
N LYS A 136 -10.02 -1.00 -34.31
CA LYS A 136 -11.38 -0.48 -34.17
C LYS A 136 -12.23 -1.28 -33.18
N GLY A 137 -12.14 -2.61 -33.20
CA GLY A 137 -12.97 -3.50 -32.38
C GLY A 137 -12.58 -3.54 -30.91
N THR A 138 -11.30 -3.32 -30.61
CA THR A 138 -10.76 -3.35 -29.23
C THR A 138 -10.52 -1.97 -28.64
N GLY A 139 -10.55 -0.92 -29.46
CA GLY A 139 -10.21 0.44 -29.07
C GLY A 139 -8.71 0.67 -28.85
N LEU A 140 -7.86 -0.33 -29.13
CA LEU A 140 -6.41 -0.19 -29.01
C LEU A 140 -5.83 0.66 -30.17
N PRO A 141 -4.79 1.47 -29.92
CA PRO A 141 -4.04 2.14 -30.99
C PRO A 141 -3.49 1.14 -32.01
N ILE A 142 -3.50 1.53 -33.28
CA ILE A 142 -3.07 0.66 -34.38
C ILE A 142 -1.60 0.22 -34.23
N GLU A 143 -0.75 1.10 -33.71
CA GLU A 143 0.65 0.82 -33.39
C GLU A 143 0.75 -0.31 -32.36
N LYS A 144 -0.14 -0.30 -31.35
CA LYS A 144 -0.15 -1.32 -30.31
C LYS A 144 -0.59 -2.69 -30.83
N VAL A 145 -1.58 -2.70 -31.71
CA VAL A 145 -2.03 -3.93 -32.39
C VAL A 145 -0.91 -4.52 -33.25
N ARG A 146 -0.15 -3.67 -33.96
CA ARG A 146 1.04 -4.08 -34.73
C ARG A 146 2.12 -4.70 -33.86
N GLU A 147 2.43 -4.07 -32.72
CA GLU A 147 3.37 -4.64 -31.74
C GLU A 147 2.93 -6.03 -31.27
N LEU A 148 1.64 -6.20 -30.94
CA LEU A 148 1.08 -7.48 -30.50
C LEU A 148 1.20 -8.54 -31.58
N LYS A 149 0.88 -8.22 -32.84
CA LYS A 149 1.02 -9.14 -33.97
C LYS A 149 2.46 -9.59 -34.18
N ASN A 150 3.42 -8.67 -34.12
CA ASN A 150 4.84 -9.01 -34.25
C ASN A 150 5.32 -9.95 -33.13
N LYS A 151 4.78 -9.82 -31.91
CA LYS A 151 5.08 -10.73 -30.80
C LYS A 151 4.45 -12.11 -30.93
N ILE A 152 3.36 -12.26 -31.69
CA ILE A 152 2.71 -13.56 -31.95
C ILE A 152 3.46 -14.36 -33.01
N ASN A 153 4.09 -13.67 -33.97
CA ASN A 153 4.76 -14.27 -35.13
C ASN A 153 6.26 -14.58 -34.90
N ASN A 154 6.81 -14.21 -33.74
CA ASN A 154 8.15 -14.57 -33.27
C ASN A 154 8.05 -15.72 -32.26
#